data_AF-A0ABD5MIR2-F1
#
_entry.id   AF-A0ABD5MIR2-F1
#
_cell.length_a   1.000
_cell.length_b   1.000
_cell.length_c   1.000
_cell.angle_alpha   90.00
_cell.angle_beta   90.00
_cell.angle_gamma   90.00
#
_symmetry.space_group_name_H-M   'P 1'
#
loop_
_entity.id
_entity.type
_entity.pdbx_description
1 polymer ?
#
loop_
_entity_poly.entity_id
_entity_poly.type
_entity_poly.pdbx_seq_one_letter_code
_entity_poly.pdbx_strand_id
1 'polypeptide(L)'
;MSPTVKISQEDGEYTAVDSETGEVGVGSTRAMALAELAVRLGSAEQQPDADTEDEVRKLVARTRARFDREEVTEDDVEDAIEWARSE
;
A
#
# COMPACT_ATOMS: atom_id res chain seq x y z
N MET A 1 18.71 17.12 -15.61
CA MET A 1 17.72 16.53 -14.68
C MET A 1 16.35 16.75 -15.31
N SER A 2 15.61 15.67 -15.54
CA SER A 2 14.21 15.76 -15.99
C SER A 2 13.33 16.09 -14.78
N PRO A 3 12.25 16.88 -14.95
CA PRO A 3 11.35 17.18 -13.85
C PRO A 3 10.61 15.90 -13.44
N THR A 4 10.54 15.62 -12.13
CA THR A 4 9.82 14.47 -11.55
C THR A 4 8.36 14.46 -12.00
N VAL A 5 7.73 15.64 -12.09
CA VAL A 5 6.36 15.81 -12.59
C VAL A 5 6.33 16.73 -13.81
N LYS A 6 5.67 16.28 -14.89
CA LYS A 6 5.44 17.06 -16.11
C LYS A 6 3.98 17.51 -16.16
N ILE A 7 3.74 18.79 -16.39
CA ILE A 7 2.39 19.34 -16.59
C ILE A 7 2.23 19.79 -18.04
N SER A 8 1.17 19.34 -18.69
CA SER A 8 0.73 19.78 -20.02
C SER A 8 -0.67 20.37 -19.97
N GLN A 9 -1.03 21.14 -21.00
CA GLN A 9 -2.38 21.65 -21.19
C GLN A 9 -2.84 21.32 -22.60
N GLU A 10 -4.03 20.77 -22.72
CA GLU A 10 -4.69 20.45 -23.99
C GLU A 10 -6.19 20.73 -23.84
N ASP A 11 -6.81 21.37 -24.85
CA ASP A 11 -8.24 21.71 -24.85
C ASP A 11 -8.79 22.42 -23.59
N GLY A 12 -7.94 23.22 -22.93
CA GLY A 12 -8.31 23.95 -21.72
C GLY A 12 -8.22 23.14 -20.42
N GLU A 13 -7.85 21.86 -20.52
CA GLU A 13 -7.63 20.96 -19.40
C GLU A 13 -6.13 20.82 -19.11
N TYR A 14 -5.78 20.68 -17.83
CA TYR A 14 -4.42 20.43 -17.38
C TYR A 14 -4.23 18.98 -16.99
N THR A 15 -3.11 18.41 -17.43
CA THR A 15 -2.69 17.04 -17.13
C THR A 15 -1.33 17.08 -16.45
N ALA A 16 -1.22 16.50 -15.26
CA ALA A 16 0.02 16.31 -14.53
C ALA A 16 0.40 14.83 -14.58
N VAL A 17 1.64 14.52 -14.98
CA VAL A 17 2.15 13.16 -15.09
C VAL A 17 3.41 13.03 -14.24
N ASP A 18 3.40 12.09 -13.31
CA ASP A 18 4.62 11.72 -12.59
C ASP A 18 5.47 10.77 -13.46
N SER A 19 6.73 11.12 -13.65
CA SER A 19 7.62 10.40 -14.57
C SER A 19 8.26 9.16 -13.95
N GLU A 20 8.18 8.99 -12.63
CA GLU A 20 8.74 7.86 -11.90
C GLU A 20 7.73 6.72 -11.81
N THR A 21 6.47 7.04 -11.54
CA THR A 21 5.36 6.08 -11.36
C THR A 21 4.48 5.93 -12.59
N GLY A 22 4.44 6.94 -13.48
CA GLY A 22 3.50 6.98 -14.61
C GLY A 22 2.08 7.41 -14.23
N GLU A 23 1.83 7.75 -12.97
CA GLU A 23 0.53 8.23 -12.50
C GLU A 23 0.16 9.57 -13.14
N VAL A 24 -1.15 9.76 -13.36
CA VAL A 24 -1.69 10.92 -14.08
C VAL A 24 -2.78 11.58 -13.26
N GLY A 25 -2.71 12.90 -13.07
CA GLY A 25 -3.80 13.72 -12.53
C GLY A 25 -4.32 14.70 -13.57
N VAL A 26 -5.64 14.91 -13.61
CA VAL A 26 -6.31 15.76 -14.60
C VAL A 26 -7.18 16.80 -13.89
N GLY A 27 -7.22 18.03 -14.39
CA GLY A 27 -8.09 19.06 -13.84
C GLY A 27 -8.20 20.32 -14.68
N SER A 28 -9.24 21.11 -14.43
CA SER A 28 -9.50 22.39 -15.13
C SER A 28 -8.49 23.49 -14.80
N THR A 29 -7.65 23.28 -13.77
CA THR A 29 -6.55 24.16 -13.40
C THR A 29 -5.31 23.32 -13.09
N ARG A 30 -4.12 23.94 -13.19
CA ARG A 30 -2.86 23.29 -12.79
C ARG A 30 -2.89 22.74 -11.36
N ALA A 31 -3.50 23.50 -10.43
CA ALA A 31 -3.60 23.09 -9.03
C ALA A 31 -4.49 21.85 -8.86
N MET A 32 -5.60 21.76 -9.60
CA MET A 32 -6.47 20.59 -9.57
C MET A 32 -5.80 19.34 -10.18
N ALA A 33 -5.11 19.50 -11.31
CA ALA A 33 -4.37 18.39 -11.92
C ALA A 33 -3.30 17.82 -10.97
N LEU A 34 -2.60 18.70 -10.23
CA LEU A 34 -1.64 18.28 -9.20
C LEU A 34 -2.29 17.67 -7.97
N ALA A 35 -3.44 18.19 -7.53
CA ALA A 35 -4.17 17.63 -6.38
C ALA A 35 -4.67 16.21 -6.69
N GLU A 36 -5.21 15.99 -7.89
CA GLU A 36 -5.64 14.66 -8.35
C GLU A 36 -4.44 13.71 -8.44
N LEU A 37 -3.30 14.17 -8.98
CA LEU A 37 -2.07 13.37 -9.03
C LEU A 37 -1.60 12.98 -7.62
N ALA A 38 -1.63 13.90 -6.66
CA ALA A 38 -1.26 13.63 -5.28
C ALA A 38 -2.17 12.60 -4.59
N VAL A 39 -3.48 12.62 -4.87
CA VAL A 39 -4.42 11.60 -4.38
C VAL A 39 -4.07 10.21 -4.92
N ARG A 40 -3.73 10.12 -6.22
CA ARG A 40 -3.38 8.83 -6.84
C ARG A 40 -2.07 8.27 -6.33
N LEU A 41 -1.04 9.12 -6.22
CA LEU A 41 0.23 8.73 -5.60
C LEU A 41 0.03 8.26 -4.16
N GLY A 42 -0.71 9.02 -3.35
CA GLY A 42 -1.00 8.62 -1.96
C GLY A 42 -1.84 7.34 -1.86
N SER A 43 -2.70 7.06 -2.84
CA SER A 43 -3.50 5.83 -2.89
C SER A 43 -2.67 4.63 -3.35
N ALA A 44 -1.74 4.83 -4.29
CA ALA A 44 -0.79 3.82 -4.73
C ALA A 44 0.18 3.43 -3.60
N GLU A 45 0.60 4.38 -2.77
CA GLU A 45 1.42 4.11 -1.57
C GLU A 45 0.66 3.33 -0.47
N GLN A 46 -0.67 3.27 -0.53
CA GLN A 46 -1.53 2.59 0.45
C GLN A 46 -2.11 1.27 -0.03
N GLN A 47 -1.90 0.90 -1.30
CA GLN A 47 -2.25 -0.44 -1.76
C GLN A 47 -1.09 -1.37 -1.39
N PRO A 48 -1.28 -2.35 -0.47
CA PRO A 48 -0.33 -3.43 -0.38
C PRO A 48 -0.27 -4.06 -1.78
N ASP A 49 0.94 -4.19 -2.34
CA ASP A 49 1.13 -4.92 -3.59
C ASP A 49 0.35 -6.24 -3.48
N ALA A 50 -0.35 -6.64 -4.56
CA ALA A 50 -1.10 -7.90 -4.57
C ALA A 50 -0.22 -9.09 -4.15
N ASP A 51 1.09 -9.01 -4.45
CA ASP A 51 2.11 -9.94 -3.98
C ASP A 51 2.28 -9.94 -2.45
N THR A 52 2.20 -8.77 -1.80
CA THR A 52 2.25 -8.65 -0.33
C THR A 52 1.02 -9.28 0.32
N GLU A 53 -0.18 -9.08 -0.24
CA GLU A 53 -1.40 -9.71 0.29
C GLU A 53 -1.32 -11.25 0.19
N ASP A 54 -0.84 -11.76 -0.95
CA ASP A 54 -0.66 -13.19 -1.14
C ASP A 54 0.43 -13.78 -0.25
N GLU A 55 1.55 -13.08 -0.05
CA GLU A 55 2.60 -13.51 0.89
C GLU A 55 2.10 -13.53 2.34
N VAL A 56 1.34 -12.52 2.77
CA VAL A 56 0.70 -12.51 4.09
C VAL A 56 -0.27 -13.69 4.23
N ARG A 57 -1.09 -13.96 3.22
CA ARG A 57 -2.03 -15.08 3.20
C ARG A 57 -1.30 -16.43 3.31
N LYS A 58 -0.21 -16.62 2.55
CA LYS A 58 0.65 -17.81 2.63
C LYS A 58 1.30 -17.95 4.01
N LEU A 59 1.79 -16.86 4.59
CA LEU A 59 2.39 -16.85 5.92
C LEU A 59 1.37 -17.27 7.00
N VAL A 60 0.16 -16.71 6.96
CA VAL A 60 -0.94 -17.07 7.88
C VAL A 60 -1.29 -18.54 7.75
N ALA A 61 -1.45 -19.05 6.52
CA ALA A 61 -1.77 -20.45 6.28
C ALA A 61 -0.67 -21.39 6.82
N ARG A 62 0.61 -21.03 6.60
CA ARG A 62 1.76 -21.78 7.11
C ARG A 62 1.80 -21.79 8.64
N THR A 63 1.56 -20.65 9.28
CA THR A 63 1.57 -20.53 10.74
C THR A 63 0.45 -21.34 11.37
N ARG A 64 -0.77 -21.26 10.82
CA ARG A 64 -1.90 -22.10 11.27
C ARG A 64 -1.59 -23.59 11.16
N ALA A 65 -1.08 -24.03 10.01
CA ALA A 65 -0.68 -25.43 9.84
C ALA A 65 0.39 -25.90 10.84
N ARG A 66 1.29 -25.00 11.27
CA ARG A 66 2.26 -25.32 12.31
C ARG A 66 1.60 -25.44 13.68
N PHE A 67 0.70 -24.52 14.04
CA PHE A 67 -0.03 -24.57 15.30
C PHE A 67 -0.90 -25.82 15.40
N ASP A 68 -1.62 -26.18 14.34
CA ASP A 68 -2.40 -27.42 14.29
C ASP A 68 -1.52 -28.68 14.50
N ARG A 69 -0.34 -28.71 13.87
CA ARG A 69 0.61 -29.83 13.98
C ARG A 69 1.23 -29.93 15.38
N GLU A 70 1.48 -28.80 16.01
CA GLU A 70 2.10 -28.72 17.34
C GLU A 70 1.04 -28.71 18.46
N GLU A 71 -0.23 -28.89 18.10
CA GLU A 71 -1.38 -28.90 19.00
C GLU A 71 -1.45 -27.64 19.88
N VAL A 72 -1.00 -26.50 19.34
CA VAL A 72 -0.99 -25.21 20.02
C VAL A 72 -2.42 -24.70 20.12
N THR A 73 -2.86 -24.45 21.34
CA THR A 73 -4.20 -23.96 21.65
C THR A 73 -4.22 -22.45 21.80
N GLU A 74 -5.43 -21.87 21.89
CA GLU A 74 -5.59 -20.45 22.20
C GLU A 74 -5.04 -20.10 23.58
N ASP A 75 -5.16 -21.01 24.55
CA ASP A 75 -4.62 -20.84 25.91
C ASP A 75 -3.08 -20.76 25.88
N ASP A 76 -2.41 -21.62 25.10
CA ASP A 76 -0.94 -21.58 24.94
C ASP A 76 -0.45 -20.24 24.34
N VAL A 77 -1.25 -19.64 23.46
CA VAL A 77 -0.95 -18.34 22.85
C VAL A 77 -1.17 -17.22 23.86
N GLU A 78 -2.25 -17.27 24.63
CA GLU A 78 -2.55 -16.30 25.67
C GLU A 78 -1.46 -16.30 26.75
N ASP A 79 -1.06 -17.47 27.24
CA ASP A 79 0.03 -17.66 28.21
C ASP A 79 1.35 -17.07 27.70
N ALA A 80 1.70 -17.30 26.42
CA ALA A 80 2.91 -16.75 25.82
C ALA A 80 2.87 -15.22 25.70
N ILE A 81 1.71 -14.65 25.39
CA ILE A 81 1.51 -13.19 25.33
C ILE A 81 1.61 -12.58 26.73
N GLU A 82 1.01 -13.21 27.74
CA GLU A 82 1.11 -12.76 29.13
C GLU A 82 2.55 -12.80 29.63
N TRP A 83 3.28 -13.88 29.37
CA TRP A 83 4.70 -13.99 29.69
C TRP A 83 5.51 -12.84 29.05
N ALA A 84 5.34 -12.61 27.75
CA ALA A 84 6.06 -11.56 27.02
C ALA A 84 5.73 -10.12 27.50
N ARG A 85 4.56 -9.90 28.09
CA ARG A 85 4.17 -8.61 28.70
C ARG A 85 4.72 -8.41 30.12
N SER A 86 5.10 -9.51 30.77
CA SER A 86 5.63 -9.51 32.15
C SER A 86 7.15 -9.37 32.22
N GLU A 87 7.85 -9.50 31.08
CA GLU A 87 9.27 -9.14 30.92
C GLU A 87 9.51 -7.62 30.82
#